data_AF-A0A3M7TMA9-F1
#
_entry.id   AF-A0A3M7TMA9-F1
#
_cell.length_a   1.000
_cell.length_b   1.000
_cell.length_c   1.000
_cell.angle_alpha   90.00
_cell.angle_beta   90.00
_cell.angle_gamma   90.00
#
_symmetry.space_group_name_H-M   'P 1'
#
loop_
_entity.id
_entity.type
_entity.pdbx_description
1 polymer ?
#
loop_
_entity_poly.entity_id
_entity_poly.type
_entity_poly.pdbx_seq_one_letter_code
_entity_poly.pdbx_strand_id
1 'polypeptide(L)'
;MADKSKILWSQSIDFLRAFSTVTYAGVPVSLPLFRDFQLFVSAHKKTAATGREKFTHQIHKACSPYLINGRSRSNFNLSGSILVRAELAPLIPKNNNISVVYLAHTKSEYNKAMKNPSCRPLYYLPKLPQTKLPLEEEQKAMNEIAIITNAENTPPFLRSPLFVTWMKKKAAKFMSNIKRLHSLFEYHPIKKTLYGSTINCHGALVTTFAQSRMIPTINYQHGLLGEEGHLPVNADVHLVWGNSHKQYLQSHGAPSHLIHVVQPSFQDNVRSKKTNIKKSSKKQVLIALQPLSHRFNKRMIKTIEAAAEKFSKHLHLTVKLHPAQSGHRLRKIITPKMTTLLPHGSVPLYDLIEQADLVVTSFSTVGYEALLLGKPVIYYSNNPSFFYFLKNNPVCGTKQVQYERLFKSLILTNDSLVKTNVRDDLKDYGQKAPGLEYYLR
;
A
#
# COMPACT_ATOMS: atom_id res chain seq x y z
N MET A 1 0.41 22.25 -3.77
CA MET A 1 0.50 20.77 -3.88
C MET A 1 -0.68 20.16 -4.63
N ALA A 2 -1.84 20.83 -4.74
CA ALA A 2 -2.89 20.46 -5.70
C ALA A 2 -2.32 20.18 -7.10
N ASP A 3 -1.35 20.97 -7.55
CA ASP A 3 -0.62 20.77 -8.81
C ASP A 3 0.12 19.42 -8.93
N LYS A 4 0.52 18.77 -7.81
CA LYS A 4 1.23 17.47 -7.87
C LYS A 4 0.30 16.30 -8.18
N SER A 5 -0.80 16.17 -7.46
CA SER A 5 -1.81 15.13 -7.75
C SER A 5 -2.43 15.37 -9.14
N LYS A 6 -2.68 16.63 -9.51
CA LYS A 6 -3.18 17.00 -10.85
C LYS A 6 -2.31 16.45 -11.98
N ILE A 7 -1.01 16.74 -11.96
CA ILE A 7 -0.07 16.24 -12.98
C ILE A 7 -0.02 14.72 -12.95
N LEU A 8 0.05 14.10 -11.76
CA LEU A 8 0.11 12.65 -11.64
C LEU A 8 -1.09 11.99 -12.31
N TRP A 9 -2.31 12.44 -12.01
CA TRP A 9 -3.53 11.81 -12.52
C TRP A 9 -3.84 12.14 -13.97
N SER A 10 -3.58 13.37 -14.43
CA SER A 10 -3.71 13.69 -15.86
C SER A 10 -2.83 12.76 -16.69
N GLN A 11 -1.54 12.65 -16.35
CA GLN A 11 -0.63 11.75 -17.06
C GLN A 11 -1.06 10.28 -16.92
N SER A 12 -1.58 9.88 -15.76
CA SER A 12 -2.06 8.51 -15.52
C SER A 12 -3.25 8.15 -16.41
N ILE A 13 -4.20 9.07 -16.59
CA ILE A 13 -5.36 8.88 -17.45
C ILE A 13 -4.93 8.83 -18.92
N ASP A 14 -4.02 9.72 -19.33
CA ASP A 14 -3.43 9.70 -20.67
C ASP A 14 -2.73 8.37 -20.97
N PHE A 15 -1.99 7.83 -20.00
CA PHE A 15 -1.34 6.53 -20.13
C PHE A 15 -2.37 5.40 -20.31
N LEU A 16 -3.43 5.36 -19.49
CA LEU A 16 -4.50 4.37 -19.65
C LEU A 16 -5.17 4.49 -21.02
N ARG A 17 -5.45 5.72 -21.47
CA ARG A 17 -6.07 5.99 -22.77
C ARG A 17 -5.19 5.50 -23.91
N ALA A 18 -3.95 5.96 -23.96
CA ALA A 18 -3.01 5.68 -25.05
C ALA A 18 -2.72 4.18 -25.20
N PHE A 19 -2.61 3.45 -24.08
CA PHE A 19 -2.23 2.03 -24.07
C PHE A 19 -3.41 1.10 -23.77
N SER A 20 -4.65 1.56 -23.92
CA SER A 20 -5.88 0.78 -23.61
C SER A 20 -6.07 -0.42 -24.53
N THR A 21 -5.59 -0.34 -25.78
CA THR A 21 -5.73 -1.40 -26.78
C THR A 21 -4.60 -2.44 -26.74
N VAL A 22 -3.48 -2.12 -26.07
CA VAL A 22 -2.31 -3.00 -26.05
C VAL A 22 -2.53 -4.16 -25.12
N THR A 23 -2.50 -5.37 -25.67
CA THR A 23 -2.68 -6.62 -24.93
C THR A 23 -1.55 -7.61 -25.20
N TYR A 24 -1.28 -8.49 -24.25
CA TYR A 24 -0.41 -9.65 -24.41
C TYR A 24 -1.07 -10.87 -23.77
N ALA A 25 -1.25 -11.96 -24.52
CA ALA A 25 -2.04 -13.13 -24.10
C ALA A 25 -3.44 -12.76 -23.55
N GLY A 26 -4.10 -11.81 -24.21
CA GLY A 26 -5.41 -11.28 -23.82
C GLY A 26 -5.41 -10.39 -22.57
N VAL A 27 -4.24 -10.09 -22.00
CA VAL A 27 -4.11 -9.27 -20.78
C VAL A 27 -3.72 -7.83 -21.15
N PRO A 28 -4.49 -6.80 -20.75
CA PRO A 28 -4.12 -5.40 -20.95
C PRO A 28 -2.78 -5.06 -20.31
N VAL A 29 -1.90 -4.39 -21.06
CA VAL A 29 -0.56 -4.00 -20.58
C VAL A 29 -0.63 -2.81 -19.61
N SER A 30 -1.56 -1.89 -19.82
CA SER A 30 -1.62 -0.62 -19.09
C SER A 30 -1.98 -0.78 -17.61
N LEU A 31 -2.95 -1.63 -17.25
CA LEU A 31 -3.43 -1.77 -15.88
C LEU A 31 -2.35 -2.31 -14.91
N PRO A 32 -1.60 -3.38 -15.22
CA PRO A 32 -0.52 -3.87 -14.36
C PRO A 32 0.66 -2.89 -14.22
N LEU A 33 0.90 -2.06 -15.24
CA LEU A 33 1.97 -1.07 -15.27
C LEU A 33 1.57 0.29 -14.66
N PHE A 34 0.29 0.49 -14.37
CA PHE A 34 -0.27 1.77 -13.95
C PHE A 34 0.45 2.39 -12.74
N ARG A 35 0.69 1.60 -11.69
CA ARG A 35 1.42 2.11 -10.52
C ARG A 35 2.88 2.45 -10.85
N ASP A 36 3.54 1.58 -11.59
CA ASP A 36 4.93 1.81 -11.97
C ASP A 36 5.05 3.09 -12.83
N PHE A 37 4.05 3.37 -13.65
CA PHE A 37 3.94 4.60 -14.41
C PHE A 37 3.74 5.82 -13.49
N GLN A 38 2.86 5.76 -12.49
CA GLN A 38 2.70 6.82 -11.49
C GLN A 38 4.00 7.15 -10.75
N LEU A 39 4.79 6.11 -10.41
CA LEU A 39 6.12 6.29 -9.82
C LEU A 39 7.09 6.93 -10.81
N PHE A 40 7.03 6.55 -12.09
CA PHE A 40 7.81 7.16 -13.16
C PHE A 40 7.48 8.65 -13.33
N VAL A 41 6.20 9.03 -13.40
CA VAL A 41 5.75 10.43 -13.45
C VAL A 41 6.24 11.20 -12.23
N SER A 42 6.11 10.62 -11.03
CA SER A 42 6.57 11.25 -9.79
C SER A 42 8.07 11.55 -9.81
N ALA A 43 8.87 10.67 -10.40
CA ALA A 43 10.32 10.86 -10.57
C ALA A 43 10.67 11.90 -11.66
N HIS A 44 9.82 12.06 -12.67
CA HIS A 44 10.05 12.93 -13.82
C HIS A 44 9.07 14.12 -13.90
N LYS A 45 8.63 14.61 -12.74
CA LYS A 45 7.54 15.60 -12.64
C LYS A 45 7.76 16.85 -13.49
N LYS A 46 8.99 17.37 -13.54
CA LYS A 46 9.31 18.58 -14.31
C LYS A 46 8.98 18.41 -15.80
N THR A 47 9.35 17.27 -16.36
CA THR A 47 9.07 16.92 -17.76
C THR A 47 7.59 16.61 -17.98
N ALA A 48 6.93 16.00 -16.98
CA ALA A 48 5.49 15.70 -17.04
C ALA A 48 4.58 16.93 -16.93
N ALA A 49 5.09 18.05 -16.40
CA ALA A 49 4.32 19.28 -16.18
C ALA A 49 4.08 20.13 -17.44
N THR A 50 4.65 19.75 -18.59
CA THR A 50 4.61 20.55 -19.82
C THR A 50 3.28 20.44 -20.60
N GLY A 51 2.35 19.59 -20.16
CA GLY A 51 1.01 19.44 -20.74
C GLY A 51 -0.07 20.19 -19.96
N ARG A 52 -0.99 20.85 -20.66
CA ARG A 52 -2.18 21.49 -20.08
C ARG A 52 -3.36 20.52 -20.16
N GLU A 53 -3.81 19.95 -19.04
CA GLU A 53 -5.08 19.21 -19.03
C GLU A 53 -5.94 19.43 -17.78
N LYS A 54 -7.26 19.27 -18.01
CA LYS A 54 -8.34 19.39 -17.02
C LYS A 54 -8.28 18.20 -16.06
N PHE A 55 -7.79 18.45 -14.86
CA PHE A 55 -7.91 17.51 -13.76
C PHE A 55 -9.37 17.36 -13.31
N THR A 56 -9.80 16.12 -13.05
CA THR A 56 -11.08 15.82 -12.41
C THR A 56 -10.85 15.14 -11.07
N HIS A 57 -11.64 15.53 -10.06
CA HIS A 57 -11.70 14.84 -8.78
C HIS A 57 -12.42 13.48 -8.89
N GLN A 58 -13.18 13.25 -9.98
CA GLN A 58 -13.83 11.98 -10.30
C GLN A 58 -12.86 11.01 -10.97
N ILE A 59 -11.74 10.73 -10.29
CA ILE A 59 -10.63 9.93 -10.80
C ILE A 59 -11.09 8.54 -11.25
N HIS A 60 -11.89 7.85 -10.44
CA HIS A 60 -12.37 6.52 -10.81
C HIS A 60 -13.20 6.58 -12.10
N LYS A 61 -14.08 7.57 -12.22
CA LYS A 61 -14.91 7.76 -13.42
C LYS A 61 -14.04 7.96 -14.67
N ALA A 62 -12.96 8.72 -14.56
CA ALA A 62 -12.02 8.93 -15.67
C ALA A 62 -11.25 7.66 -16.05
N CYS A 63 -10.95 6.79 -15.09
CA CYS A 63 -10.31 5.50 -15.35
C CYS A 63 -11.29 4.44 -15.87
N SER A 64 -12.58 4.53 -15.52
CA SER A 64 -13.60 3.48 -15.75
C SER A 64 -13.70 2.94 -17.19
N PRO A 65 -13.48 3.73 -18.27
CA PRO A 65 -13.51 3.19 -19.63
C PRO A 65 -12.36 2.22 -19.94
N TYR A 66 -11.30 2.25 -19.12
CA TYR A 66 -10.08 1.46 -19.31
C TYR A 66 -9.96 0.31 -18.31
N LEU A 67 -10.92 0.17 -17.39
CA LEU A 67 -10.96 -0.93 -16.42
C LEU A 67 -11.63 -2.16 -17.03
N ILE A 68 -11.29 -3.34 -16.51
CA ILE A 68 -11.98 -4.57 -16.89
C ILE A 68 -13.27 -4.65 -16.07
N ASN A 69 -14.34 -4.05 -16.59
CA ASN A 69 -15.63 -4.04 -15.93
C ASN A 69 -16.27 -5.43 -15.95
N GLY A 70 -16.76 -5.86 -14.77
CA GLY A 70 -17.33 -7.18 -14.54
C GLY A 70 -18.48 -7.48 -15.49
N ARG A 71 -18.21 -8.27 -16.54
CA ARG A 71 -19.25 -9.00 -17.26
C ARG A 71 -20.02 -9.86 -16.26
N SER A 72 -21.33 -10.06 -16.46
CA SER A 72 -22.12 -11.00 -15.65
C SER A 72 -21.41 -12.35 -15.59
N ARG A 73 -20.91 -12.72 -14.41
CA ARG A 73 -20.08 -13.92 -14.22
C ARG A 73 -20.94 -15.11 -13.78
N SER A 74 -22.06 -15.32 -14.46
CA SER A 74 -23.13 -16.23 -14.02
C SER A 74 -22.75 -17.72 -14.02
N ASN A 75 -21.63 -18.12 -14.64
CA ASN A 75 -21.20 -19.52 -14.74
C ASN A 75 -19.88 -19.74 -14.00
N PHE A 76 -19.95 -19.87 -12.67
CA PHE A 76 -18.76 -20.17 -11.86
C PHE A 76 -18.51 -21.67 -11.80
N ASN A 77 -17.28 -22.06 -12.11
CA ASN A 77 -16.78 -23.38 -11.76
C ASN A 77 -16.53 -23.43 -10.24
N LEU A 78 -17.40 -24.12 -9.49
CA LEU A 78 -17.36 -24.19 -8.03
C LEU A 78 -16.12 -24.95 -7.50
N SER A 79 -15.53 -25.80 -8.33
CA SER A 79 -14.31 -26.56 -8.00
C SER A 79 -13.04 -25.78 -8.36
N GLY A 80 -12.08 -25.71 -7.44
CA GLY A 80 -10.81 -25.05 -7.66
C GLY A 80 -10.24 -24.37 -6.41
N SER A 81 -9.00 -23.90 -6.53
CA SER A 81 -8.25 -23.23 -5.47
C SER A 81 -8.40 -21.71 -5.53
N ILE A 82 -8.29 -21.05 -4.37
CA ILE A 82 -8.15 -19.60 -4.27
C ILE A 82 -6.67 -19.26 -4.36
N LEU A 83 -6.28 -18.41 -5.30
CA LEU A 83 -4.92 -17.88 -5.36
C LEU A 83 -4.77 -16.72 -4.40
N VAL A 84 -3.95 -16.89 -3.37
CA VAL A 84 -3.75 -15.93 -2.27
C VAL A 84 -2.34 -15.37 -2.32
N ARG A 85 -2.18 -14.05 -2.16
CA ARG A 85 -0.86 -13.47 -1.93
C ARG A 85 -0.27 -13.99 -0.62
N ALA A 86 0.95 -14.49 -0.62
CA ALA A 86 1.54 -15.18 0.53
C ALA A 86 1.54 -14.35 1.83
N GLU A 87 1.70 -13.02 1.74
CA GLU A 87 1.55 -12.11 2.89
C GLU A 87 0.17 -12.18 3.58
N LEU A 88 -0.90 -12.51 2.85
CA LEU A 88 -2.26 -12.59 3.40
C LEU A 88 -2.58 -13.95 4.04
N ALA A 89 -1.64 -14.90 4.05
CA ALA A 89 -1.86 -16.23 4.62
C ALA A 89 -2.35 -16.22 6.08
N PRO A 90 -1.91 -15.31 6.98
CA PRO A 90 -2.44 -15.24 8.34
C PRO A 90 -3.93 -14.90 8.42
N LEU A 91 -4.52 -14.34 7.36
CA LEU A 91 -5.94 -14.01 7.28
C LEU A 91 -6.79 -15.17 6.78
N ILE A 92 -6.15 -16.21 6.25
CA ILE A 92 -6.86 -17.35 5.70
C ILE A 92 -7.35 -18.24 6.86
N PRO A 93 -8.65 -18.51 6.96
CA PRO A 93 -9.19 -19.39 7.97
C PRO A 93 -8.58 -20.78 7.84
N LYS A 94 -8.18 -21.39 8.95
CA LYS A 94 -7.60 -22.74 8.96
C LYS A 94 -8.62 -23.86 8.67
N ASN A 95 -9.84 -23.51 8.28
CA ASN A 95 -10.92 -24.47 8.16
C ASN A 95 -10.81 -25.27 6.84
N ASN A 96 -10.98 -26.58 6.90
CA ASN A 96 -10.56 -27.54 5.87
C ASN A 96 -11.30 -27.49 4.52
N ASN A 97 -12.28 -26.60 4.33
CA ASN A 97 -13.14 -26.61 3.15
C ASN A 97 -12.69 -25.66 2.02
N ILE A 98 -11.56 -24.96 2.17
CA ILE A 98 -11.06 -24.02 1.17
C ILE A 98 -9.69 -24.47 0.66
N SER A 99 -9.62 -24.87 -0.61
CA SER A 99 -8.34 -25.10 -1.29
C SER A 99 -7.67 -23.77 -1.61
N VAL A 100 -6.39 -23.59 -1.23
CA VAL A 100 -5.65 -22.33 -1.37
C VAL A 100 -4.29 -22.58 -1.99
N VAL A 101 -3.88 -21.71 -2.90
CA VAL A 101 -2.53 -21.67 -3.48
C VAL A 101 -1.91 -20.34 -3.12
N TYR A 102 -0.70 -20.34 -2.55
CA TYR A 102 -0.01 -19.13 -2.15
C TYR A 102 1.02 -18.68 -3.20
N LEU A 103 1.06 -17.38 -3.50
CA LEU A 103 2.07 -16.79 -4.38
C LEU A 103 2.80 -15.64 -3.67
N ALA A 104 4.12 -15.79 -3.57
CA ALA A 104 5.03 -14.75 -3.13
C ALA A 104 5.61 -14.00 -4.34
N HIS A 105 5.76 -12.69 -4.21
CA HIS A 105 6.31 -11.82 -5.28
C HIS A 105 7.73 -11.36 -5.00
N THR A 106 8.14 -11.36 -3.73
CA THR A 106 9.52 -11.03 -3.33
C THR A 106 10.20 -12.19 -2.62
N LYS A 107 11.55 -12.22 -2.66
CA LYS A 107 12.34 -13.23 -1.94
C LYS A 107 12.10 -13.16 -0.42
N SER A 108 11.91 -11.97 0.12
CA SER A 108 11.64 -11.77 1.56
C SER A 108 10.27 -12.34 1.94
N GLU A 109 9.23 -12.03 1.17
CA GLU A 109 7.88 -12.61 1.34
C GLU A 109 7.91 -14.14 1.24
N TYR A 110 8.58 -14.68 0.22
CA TYR A 110 8.73 -16.12 0.04
C TYR A 110 9.42 -16.77 1.25
N ASN A 111 10.55 -16.23 1.69
CA ASN A 111 11.28 -16.76 2.84
C ASN A 111 10.47 -16.69 4.14
N LYS A 112 9.66 -15.64 4.33
CA LYS A 112 8.74 -15.53 5.49
C LYS A 112 7.65 -16.60 5.42
N ALA A 113 7.01 -16.75 4.25
CA ALA A 113 5.95 -17.74 4.05
C ALA A 113 6.45 -19.19 4.10
N MET A 114 7.69 -19.45 3.68
CA MET A 114 8.31 -20.78 3.78
C MET A 114 8.38 -21.30 5.21
N LYS A 115 8.55 -20.41 6.20
CA LYS A 115 8.58 -20.75 7.63
C LYS A 115 7.22 -21.11 8.21
N ASN A 116 6.13 -20.85 7.49
CA ASN A 116 4.79 -21.20 7.90
C ASN A 116 4.29 -22.42 7.10
N PRO A 117 4.14 -23.61 7.72
CA PRO A 117 3.62 -24.80 7.04
C PRO A 117 2.22 -24.63 6.47
N SER A 118 1.38 -23.75 7.03
CA SER A 118 0.03 -23.49 6.51
C SER A 118 0.03 -22.73 5.18
N CYS A 119 1.17 -22.16 4.79
CA CYS A 119 1.35 -21.52 3.49
C CYS A 119 1.75 -22.55 2.45
N ARG A 120 0.96 -23.60 2.19
CA ARG A 120 1.25 -24.60 1.15
C ARG A 120 -0.02 -24.97 0.35
N PRO A 121 0.09 -25.20 -0.98
CA PRO A 121 1.28 -25.02 -1.82
C PRO A 121 1.71 -23.55 -1.93
N LEU A 122 3.03 -23.29 -2.00
CA LEU A 122 3.62 -21.95 -2.09
C LEU A 122 4.55 -21.84 -3.27
N TYR A 123 4.34 -20.80 -4.08
CA TYR A 123 5.16 -20.47 -5.23
C TYR A 123 5.83 -19.11 -5.07
N TYR A 124 6.95 -18.93 -5.77
CA TYR A 124 7.63 -17.65 -5.89
C TYR A 124 7.62 -17.22 -7.36
N LEU A 125 6.90 -16.14 -7.69
CA LEU A 125 6.63 -15.74 -9.08
C LEU A 125 7.90 -15.72 -9.96
N PRO A 126 9.02 -15.08 -9.57
CA PRO A 126 10.24 -15.06 -10.39
C PRO A 126 10.87 -16.42 -10.68
N LYS A 127 10.58 -17.44 -9.86
CA LYS A 127 11.07 -18.82 -10.00
C LYS A 127 10.07 -19.77 -10.64
N LEU A 128 8.84 -19.33 -10.93
CA LEU A 128 7.93 -20.13 -11.72
C LEU A 128 8.51 -20.36 -13.13
N PRO A 129 8.30 -21.56 -13.70
CA PRO A 129 8.57 -21.78 -15.12
C PRO A 129 7.72 -20.83 -15.96
N GLN A 130 8.15 -20.63 -17.21
CA GLN A 130 7.42 -19.82 -18.17
C GLN A 130 6.76 -20.73 -19.18
N THR A 131 5.43 -20.63 -19.31
CA THR A 131 4.71 -21.27 -20.42
C THR A 131 5.22 -20.68 -21.73
N LYS A 132 5.43 -21.55 -22.73
CA LYS A 132 5.78 -21.12 -24.09
C LYS A 132 4.53 -20.53 -24.72
N LEU A 133 4.55 -19.22 -24.95
CA LEU A 133 3.51 -18.51 -25.69
C LEU A 133 4.06 -18.12 -27.08
N PRO A 134 3.19 -17.97 -28.10
CA PRO A 134 3.62 -17.59 -29.45
C PRO A 134 4.45 -16.30 -29.44
N LEU A 135 5.57 -16.29 -30.17
CA LEU A 135 6.43 -15.12 -30.31
C LEU A 135 5.69 -13.95 -30.99
N GLU A 136 4.76 -14.27 -31.89
CA GLU A 136 3.93 -13.30 -32.62
C GLU A 136 3.13 -12.39 -31.69
N GLU A 137 2.62 -12.91 -30.56
CA GLU A 137 1.88 -12.08 -29.59
C GLU A 137 2.79 -11.05 -28.91
N GLU A 138 4.04 -11.45 -28.61
CA GLU A 138 5.03 -10.56 -28.02
C GLU A 138 5.43 -9.47 -29.01
N GLN A 139 5.68 -9.86 -30.26
CA GLN A 139 6.01 -8.92 -31.34
C GLN A 139 4.86 -7.95 -31.61
N LYS A 140 3.61 -8.45 -31.67
CA LYS A 140 2.41 -7.63 -31.85
C LYS A 140 2.30 -6.57 -30.77
N ALA A 141 2.37 -6.96 -29.49
CA ALA A 141 2.28 -6.03 -28.37
C ALA A 141 3.40 -4.97 -28.39
N MET A 142 4.64 -5.38 -28.71
CA MET A 142 5.77 -4.45 -28.81
C MET A 142 5.65 -3.50 -30.01
N ASN A 143 5.11 -3.97 -31.14
CA ASN A 143 4.83 -3.14 -32.31
C ASN A 143 3.75 -2.10 -32.01
N GLU A 144 2.65 -2.50 -31.37
CA GLU A 144 1.59 -1.57 -30.96
C GLU A 144 2.11 -0.49 -30.01
N ILE A 145 2.94 -0.86 -29.02
CA ILE A 145 3.62 0.11 -28.14
C ILE A 145 4.45 1.08 -28.97
N ALA A 146 5.22 0.59 -29.94
CA ALA A 146 6.07 1.44 -30.79
C ALA A 146 5.22 2.43 -31.62
N ILE A 147 4.15 1.94 -32.25
CA ILE A 147 3.19 2.76 -33.02
C ILE A 147 2.64 3.87 -32.14
N ILE A 148 2.11 3.54 -30.96
CA ILE A 148 1.55 4.53 -30.02
C ILE A 148 2.61 5.56 -29.63
N THR A 149 3.83 5.14 -29.28
CA THR A 149 4.88 6.08 -28.85
C THR A 149 5.42 6.98 -29.96
N ASN A 150 5.18 6.64 -31.22
CA ASN A 150 5.61 7.44 -32.38
C ASN A 150 4.49 8.31 -32.96
N ALA A 151 3.21 8.00 -32.65
CA ALA A 151 2.07 8.70 -33.22
C ALA A 151 1.97 10.15 -32.74
N GLU A 152 1.70 11.09 -33.65
CA GLU A 152 1.68 12.53 -33.34
C GLU A 152 0.60 12.91 -32.31
N ASN A 153 -0.52 12.18 -32.30
CA ASN A 153 -1.64 12.37 -31.37
C ASN A 153 -1.36 11.82 -29.96
N THR A 154 -0.25 11.11 -29.74
CA THR A 154 0.14 10.65 -28.40
C THR A 154 0.73 11.80 -27.58
N PRO A 155 0.32 11.98 -26.31
CA PRO A 155 0.82 13.04 -25.44
C PRO A 155 2.36 13.12 -25.42
N PRO A 156 2.98 14.31 -25.54
CA PRO A 156 4.43 14.46 -25.70
C PRO A 156 5.28 13.74 -24.63
N PHE A 157 4.80 13.71 -23.38
CA PHE A 157 5.48 13.00 -22.29
C PHE A 157 5.61 11.49 -22.57
N LEU A 158 4.57 10.88 -23.15
CA LEU A 158 4.51 9.47 -23.55
C LEU A 158 5.27 9.17 -24.86
N ARG A 159 5.80 10.19 -25.52
CA ARG A 159 6.71 10.06 -26.68
C ARG A 159 8.17 10.31 -26.31
N SER A 160 8.44 10.75 -25.09
CA SER A 160 9.81 11.08 -24.67
C SER A 160 10.73 9.85 -24.71
N PRO A 161 12.00 9.98 -25.12
CA PRO A 161 12.94 8.85 -25.17
C PRO A 161 13.08 8.12 -23.83
N LEU A 162 13.02 8.87 -22.72
CA LEU A 162 13.02 8.33 -21.37
C LEU A 162 11.81 7.43 -21.10
N PHE A 163 10.61 7.88 -21.47
CA PHE A 163 9.40 7.07 -21.32
C PHE A 163 9.42 5.84 -22.23
N VAL A 164 9.81 5.99 -23.51
CA VAL A 164 9.86 4.87 -24.46
C VAL A 164 10.78 3.76 -23.95
N THR A 165 11.97 4.13 -23.46
CA THR A 165 12.91 3.18 -22.86
C THR A 165 12.32 2.50 -21.63
N TRP A 166 11.67 3.28 -20.75
CA TRP A 166 11.00 2.76 -19.56
C TRP A 166 9.87 1.78 -19.93
N MET A 167 9.02 2.14 -20.90
CA MET A 167 7.86 1.36 -21.31
C MET A 167 8.27 0.03 -21.92
N LYS A 168 9.25 0.01 -22.84
CA LYS A 168 9.78 -1.23 -23.44
C LYS A 168 10.30 -2.19 -22.36
N LYS A 169 11.08 -1.67 -21.40
CA LYS A 169 11.61 -2.47 -20.28
C LYS A 169 10.51 -3.04 -19.39
N LYS A 170 9.48 -2.25 -19.09
CA LYS A 170 8.35 -2.66 -18.25
C LYS A 170 7.44 -3.66 -18.96
N ALA A 171 7.15 -3.46 -20.24
CA ALA A 171 6.39 -4.39 -21.07
C ALA A 171 7.06 -5.76 -21.18
N ALA A 172 8.37 -5.82 -21.47
CA ALA A 172 9.10 -7.09 -21.51
C ALA A 172 9.06 -7.84 -20.16
N LYS A 173 9.22 -7.12 -19.03
CA LYS A 173 9.11 -7.73 -17.71
C LYS A 173 7.69 -8.21 -17.42
N PHE A 174 6.68 -7.45 -17.84
CA PHE A 174 5.28 -7.82 -17.75
C PHE A 174 5.00 -9.13 -18.51
N MET A 175 5.40 -9.22 -19.78
CA MET A 175 5.24 -10.42 -20.62
C MET A 175 5.87 -11.66 -19.99
N SER A 176 7.09 -11.55 -19.45
CA SER A 176 7.73 -12.65 -18.70
C SER A 176 6.93 -13.09 -17.47
N ASN A 177 6.28 -12.16 -16.77
CA ASN A 177 5.44 -12.49 -15.63
C ASN A 177 4.07 -13.08 -16.04
N ILE A 178 3.53 -12.69 -17.19
CA ILE A 178 2.33 -13.30 -17.78
C ILE A 178 2.59 -14.77 -18.10
N LYS A 179 3.70 -15.09 -18.78
CA LYS A 179 4.11 -16.48 -19.05
C LYS A 179 4.21 -17.34 -17.78
N ARG A 180 4.68 -16.76 -16.67
CA ARG A 180 4.75 -17.44 -15.36
C ARG A 180 3.39 -17.67 -14.72
N LEU A 181 2.49 -16.69 -14.82
CA LEU A 181 1.13 -16.83 -14.30
C LEU A 181 0.33 -17.87 -15.07
N HIS A 182 0.55 -17.99 -16.39
CA HIS A 182 0.01 -19.10 -17.17
C HIS A 182 0.41 -20.44 -16.57
N SER A 183 1.70 -20.68 -16.33
CA SER A 183 2.15 -21.95 -15.75
C SER A 183 1.50 -22.23 -14.39
N LEU A 184 1.34 -21.21 -13.54
CA LEU A 184 0.67 -21.39 -12.25
C LEU A 184 -0.81 -21.77 -12.39
N PHE A 185 -1.53 -21.16 -13.32
CA PHE A 185 -2.95 -21.43 -13.57
C PHE A 185 -3.16 -22.74 -14.36
N GLU A 186 -2.14 -23.24 -15.04
CA GLU A 186 -2.12 -24.60 -15.63
C GLU A 186 -1.90 -25.66 -14.54
N TYR A 187 -1.03 -25.39 -13.55
CA TYR A 187 -0.78 -26.32 -12.44
C TYR A 187 -1.93 -26.41 -11.44
N HIS A 188 -2.71 -25.34 -11.30
CA HIS A 188 -3.79 -25.25 -10.33
C HIS A 188 -5.04 -24.69 -10.98
N PRO A 189 -6.21 -25.35 -10.86
CA PRO A 189 -7.47 -24.76 -11.28
C PRO A 189 -7.82 -23.60 -10.34
N ILE A 190 -7.42 -22.37 -10.70
CA ILE A 190 -7.68 -21.17 -9.90
C ILE A 190 -9.09 -20.66 -10.21
N LYS A 191 -9.95 -20.63 -9.18
CA LYS A 191 -11.35 -20.16 -9.31
C LYS A 191 -11.59 -18.75 -8.79
N LYS A 192 -10.68 -18.21 -7.99
CA LYS A 192 -10.81 -16.89 -7.33
C LYS A 192 -9.42 -16.41 -6.91
N THR A 193 -9.21 -15.10 -6.85
CA THR A 193 -7.97 -14.51 -6.31
C THR A 193 -8.26 -13.65 -5.09
N LEU A 194 -7.34 -13.66 -4.13
CA LEU A 194 -7.31 -12.76 -2.98
C LEU A 194 -5.93 -12.10 -2.90
N TYR A 195 -5.88 -10.80 -3.17
CA TYR A 195 -4.64 -10.05 -3.26
C TYR A 195 -4.66 -8.80 -2.41
N GLY A 196 -3.47 -8.33 -2.01
CA GLY A 196 -3.32 -7.01 -1.41
C GLY A 196 -3.50 -5.96 -2.50
N SER A 197 -4.37 -4.97 -2.27
CA SER A 197 -4.79 -3.88 -3.16
C SER A 197 -3.94 -3.61 -4.42
N THR A 198 -4.59 -3.23 -5.52
CA THR A 198 -3.99 -2.84 -6.83
C THR A 198 -2.95 -1.72 -6.78
N ILE A 199 -2.73 -1.09 -5.63
CA ILE A 199 -1.59 -0.22 -5.33
C ILE A 199 -0.26 -0.84 -5.69
N ASN A 200 -0.06 -2.14 -5.41
CA ASN A 200 1.20 -2.79 -5.73
C ASN A 200 1.09 -3.41 -7.14
N CYS A 201 2.16 -3.31 -7.93
CA CYS A 201 2.18 -3.82 -9.31
C CYS A 201 1.88 -5.32 -9.39
N HIS A 202 2.13 -6.07 -8.32
CA HIS A 202 1.83 -7.49 -8.19
C HIS A 202 0.32 -7.77 -8.11
N GLY A 203 -0.42 -6.99 -7.32
CA GLY A 203 -1.86 -7.06 -7.18
C GLY A 203 -2.56 -6.63 -8.44
N ALA A 204 -2.09 -5.54 -9.08
CA ALA A 204 -2.58 -5.13 -10.39
C ALA A 204 -2.35 -6.22 -11.45
N LEU A 205 -1.15 -6.84 -11.48
CA LEU A 205 -0.82 -7.94 -12.39
C LEU A 205 -1.76 -9.14 -12.22
N VAL A 206 -1.90 -9.69 -11.00
CA VAL A 206 -2.72 -10.90 -10.78
C VAL A 206 -4.21 -10.60 -10.96
N THR A 207 -4.68 -9.44 -10.49
CA THR A 207 -6.07 -9.02 -10.68
C THR A 207 -6.42 -8.93 -12.16
N THR A 208 -5.60 -8.21 -12.95
CA THR A 208 -5.82 -8.05 -14.40
C THR A 208 -5.76 -9.41 -15.13
N PHE A 209 -4.77 -10.25 -14.78
CA PHE A 209 -4.63 -11.59 -15.36
C PHE A 209 -5.86 -12.47 -15.10
N ALA A 210 -6.37 -12.47 -13.86
CA ALA A 210 -7.57 -13.22 -13.48
C ALA A 210 -8.82 -12.67 -14.18
N GLN A 211 -9.00 -11.36 -14.20
CA GLN A 211 -10.16 -10.72 -14.85
C GLN A 211 -10.22 -10.98 -16.36
N SER A 212 -9.07 -10.98 -17.05
CA SER A 212 -9.01 -11.35 -18.48
C SER A 212 -9.45 -12.80 -18.75
N ARG A 213 -9.53 -13.63 -17.71
CA ARG A 213 -10.02 -15.03 -17.75
C ARG A 213 -11.37 -15.20 -17.05
N MET A 214 -12.06 -14.09 -16.76
CA MET A 214 -13.35 -14.07 -16.05
C MET A 214 -13.30 -14.68 -14.63
N ILE A 215 -12.12 -14.74 -14.02
CA ILE A 215 -11.92 -15.29 -12.67
C ILE A 215 -12.20 -14.19 -11.62
N PRO A 216 -13.10 -14.42 -10.64
CA PRO A 216 -13.35 -13.54 -9.50
C PRO A 216 -12.09 -13.02 -8.81
N THR A 217 -12.07 -11.72 -8.54
CA THR A 217 -10.96 -11.04 -7.89
C THR A 217 -11.40 -10.30 -6.64
N ILE A 218 -10.67 -10.54 -5.55
CA ILE A 218 -10.86 -9.87 -4.28
C ILE A 218 -9.58 -9.11 -3.96
N ASN A 219 -9.72 -7.80 -3.79
CA ASN A 219 -8.68 -6.96 -3.24
C ASN A 219 -8.93 -6.71 -1.77
N TYR A 220 -7.98 -7.10 -0.93
CA TYR A 220 -7.91 -6.71 0.47
C TYR A 220 -7.04 -5.47 0.62
N GLN A 221 -7.53 -4.47 1.35
CA GLN A 221 -6.75 -3.25 1.61
C GLN A 221 -5.40 -3.60 2.23
N HIS A 222 -4.33 -3.06 1.63
CA HIS A 222 -2.98 -3.23 2.13
C HIS A 222 -2.38 -1.87 2.50
N GLY A 223 -2.40 -1.56 3.80
CA GLY A 223 -1.83 -0.33 4.35
C GLY A 223 -2.74 0.88 4.19
N LEU A 224 -2.21 2.02 4.64
CA LEU A 224 -2.83 3.33 4.51
C LEU A 224 -1.99 4.14 3.54
N LEU A 225 -2.56 4.52 2.42
CA LEU A 225 -1.90 5.44 1.51
C LEU A 225 -2.69 6.73 1.45
N GLY A 226 -1.93 7.83 1.35
CA GLY A 226 -2.48 9.14 1.08
C GLY A 226 -3.14 9.22 -0.30
N GLU A 227 -3.55 10.44 -0.63
CA GLU A 227 -4.36 10.82 -1.80
C GLU A 227 -4.24 9.84 -2.99
N GLU A 228 -5.36 9.17 -3.24
CA GLU A 228 -5.74 8.48 -4.47
C GLU A 228 -4.98 7.17 -4.74
N GLY A 229 -4.08 6.75 -3.84
CA GLY A 229 -3.29 5.52 -4.03
C GLY A 229 -4.11 4.26 -4.26
N HIS A 230 -5.30 4.17 -3.64
CA HIS A 230 -6.22 3.03 -3.78
C HIS A 230 -7.13 3.10 -5.02
N LEU A 231 -6.98 4.13 -5.85
CA LEU A 231 -7.71 4.30 -7.11
C LEU A 231 -6.85 3.87 -8.31
N PRO A 232 -7.50 3.46 -9.42
CA PRO A 232 -8.90 3.09 -9.51
C PRO A 232 -9.18 1.75 -8.81
N VAL A 233 -10.43 1.58 -8.36
CA VAL A 233 -11.00 0.33 -7.86
C VAL A 233 -11.19 -0.62 -9.05
N ASN A 234 -10.31 -1.61 -9.24
CA ASN A 234 -10.32 -2.48 -10.43
C ASN A 234 -10.81 -3.92 -10.18
N ALA A 235 -10.56 -4.53 -9.02
CA ALA A 235 -11.12 -5.83 -8.64
C ALA A 235 -12.67 -5.84 -8.46
N ASP A 236 -13.24 -7.03 -8.50
CA ASP A 236 -14.70 -7.26 -8.37
C ASP A 236 -15.22 -6.99 -6.97
N VAL A 237 -14.38 -7.26 -5.97
CA VAL A 237 -14.66 -6.99 -4.56
C VAL A 237 -13.45 -6.28 -3.96
N HIS A 238 -13.67 -5.12 -3.36
CA HIS A 238 -12.67 -4.37 -2.60
C HIS A 238 -13.05 -4.33 -1.13
N LEU A 239 -12.25 -5.02 -0.32
CA LEU A 239 -12.37 -5.07 1.12
C LEU A 239 -11.53 -3.94 1.73
N VAL A 240 -12.18 -2.96 2.34
CA VAL A 240 -11.55 -1.77 2.93
C VAL A 240 -11.78 -1.68 4.43
N TRP A 241 -10.89 -0.96 5.11
CA TRP A 241 -10.88 -0.76 6.56
C TRP A 241 -11.72 0.46 6.93
N GLY A 242 -12.93 0.21 7.44
CA GLY A 242 -13.87 1.22 7.93
C GLY A 242 -14.65 1.98 6.85
N ASN A 243 -15.73 2.64 7.25
CA ASN A 243 -16.56 3.44 6.34
C ASN A 243 -15.82 4.66 5.82
N SER A 244 -14.91 5.26 6.61
CA SER A 244 -14.11 6.39 6.16
C SER A 244 -13.36 6.13 4.84
N HIS A 245 -12.82 4.91 4.64
CA HIS A 245 -12.14 4.58 3.39
C HIS A 245 -13.14 4.32 2.26
N LYS A 246 -14.27 3.66 2.55
CA LYS A 246 -15.35 3.48 1.58
C LYS A 246 -15.85 4.83 1.04
N GLN A 247 -16.16 5.75 1.93
CA GLN A 247 -16.60 7.11 1.58
C GLN A 247 -15.52 7.88 0.81
N TYR A 248 -14.24 7.72 1.18
CA TYR A 248 -13.12 8.30 0.45
C TYR A 248 -13.05 7.83 -1.00
N LEU A 249 -13.19 6.53 -1.26
CA LEU A 249 -13.19 6.00 -2.63
C LEU A 249 -14.42 6.46 -3.41
N GLN A 250 -15.59 6.44 -2.77
CA GLN A 250 -16.85 6.90 -3.37
C GLN A 250 -16.81 8.38 -3.76
N SER A 251 -16.18 9.24 -2.95
CA SER A 251 -16.06 10.67 -3.28
C SER A 251 -15.21 10.93 -4.52
N HIS A 252 -14.38 9.96 -4.94
CA HIS A 252 -13.62 9.99 -6.18
C HIS A 252 -14.27 9.16 -7.31
N GLY A 253 -15.55 8.80 -7.16
CA GLY A 253 -16.39 8.18 -8.17
C GLY A 253 -16.39 6.65 -8.17
N ALA A 254 -15.78 5.99 -7.19
CA ALA A 254 -15.79 4.53 -7.12
C ALA A 254 -17.18 3.99 -6.78
N PRO A 255 -17.66 2.94 -7.47
CA PRO A 255 -19.01 2.41 -7.26
C PRO A 255 -19.14 1.73 -5.90
N SER A 256 -20.19 2.08 -5.17
CA SER A 256 -20.43 1.58 -3.81
C SER A 256 -20.55 0.05 -3.72
N HIS A 257 -21.09 -0.59 -4.76
CA HIS A 257 -21.36 -2.04 -4.75
C HIS A 257 -20.09 -2.88 -4.88
N LEU A 258 -18.95 -2.29 -5.31
CA LEU A 258 -17.66 -2.98 -5.33
C LEU A 258 -16.91 -2.85 -3.99
N ILE A 259 -17.37 -1.99 -3.08
CA ILE A 259 -16.62 -1.61 -1.87
C ILE A 259 -17.31 -2.11 -0.61
N HIS A 260 -16.64 -3.02 0.06
CA HIS A 260 -17.10 -3.71 1.25
C HIS A 260 -16.22 -3.39 2.44
N VAL A 261 -16.84 -3.04 3.56
CA VAL A 261 -16.12 -2.74 4.80
C VAL A 261 -15.83 -4.04 5.53
N VAL A 262 -14.57 -4.24 5.90
CA VAL A 262 -14.09 -5.36 6.71
C VAL A 262 -13.26 -4.84 7.87
N GLN A 263 -13.00 -5.71 8.84
CA GLN A 263 -12.11 -5.37 9.96
C GLN A 263 -10.70 -5.10 9.45
N PRO A 264 -10.01 -4.08 9.99
CA PRO A 264 -8.58 -3.92 9.76
C PRO A 264 -7.84 -5.17 10.22
N SER A 265 -6.87 -5.60 9.41
CA SER A 265 -5.94 -6.65 9.85
C SER A 265 -4.51 -6.22 9.59
N PHE A 266 -3.72 -6.25 10.66
CA PHE A 266 -2.33 -5.85 10.65
C PHE A 266 -1.49 -7.09 10.97
N GLN A 267 -0.64 -7.48 10.03
CA GLN A 267 0.10 -8.76 10.08
C GLN A 267 1.15 -8.83 11.19
N ASP A 268 1.56 -7.68 11.75
CA ASP A 268 2.59 -7.57 12.79
C ASP A 268 2.00 -7.50 14.22
N ASN A 269 0.69 -7.77 14.38
CA ASN A 269 -0.08 -7.64 15.65
C ASN A 269 0.15 -8.76 16.67
N VAL A 270 1.29 -9.42 16.65
CA VAL A 270 1.58 -10.43 17.66
C VAL A 270 2.01 -9.72 18.93
N ARG A 271 1.09 -9.49 19.87
CA ARG A 271 1.43 -9.15 21.25
C ARG A 271 2.36 -10.23 21.79
N SER A 272 3.45 -9.84 22.45
CA SER A 272 4.23 -10.82 23.20
C SER A 272 3.33 -11.42 24.29
N LYS A 273 3.27 -12.76 24.37
CA LYS A 273 2.63 -13.43 25.51
C LYS A 273 3.52 -13.11 26.73
N LYS A 274 3.03 -12.22 27.59
CA LYS A 274 3.70 -11.71 28.80
C LYS A 274 4.89 -10.78 28.53
N THR A 275 4.63 -9.48 28.43
CA THR A 275 5.58 -8.48 28.91
C THR A 275 5.01 -7.90 30.20
N ASN A 276 5.66 -8.18 31.33
CA ASN A 276 5.54 -7.29 32.49
C ASN A 276 6.18 -5.97 32.08
N ILE A 277 5.39 -5.09 31.47
CA ILE A 277 5.85 -3.77 31.03
C ILE A 277 6.27 -3.01 32.29
N LYS A 278 7.57 -2.96 32.56
CA LYS A 278 8.11 -2.11 33.62
C LYS A 278 7.76 -0.67 33.23
N LYS A 279 6.91 -0.02 34.03
CA LYS A 279 6.62 1.41 33.86
C LYS A 279 7.95 2.17 33.97
N SER A 280 8.37 2.79 32.88
CA SER A 280 9.50 3.71 32.89
C SER A 280 9.11 4.98 33.63
N SER A 281 10.05 5.57 34.38
CA SER A 281 9.85 6.90 34.98
C SER A 281 9.86 8.01 33.92
N LYS A 282 10.39 7.73 32.72
CA LYS A 282 10.39 8.65 31.58
C LYS A 282 9.20 8.38 30.67
N LYS A 283 8.63 9.45 30.13
CA LYS A 283 7.66 9.38 29.04
C LYS A 283 8.31 8.83 27.77
N GLN A 284 7.64 7.89 27.14
CA GLN A 284 8.12 7.17 25.96
C GLN A 284 7.54 7.76 24.68
N VAL A 285 8.39 8.22 23.78
CA VAL A 285 7.99 8.73 22.46
C VAL A 285 8.46 7.77 21.37
N LEU A 286 7.51 7.16 20.67
CA LEU A 286 7.81 6.27 19.54
C LEU A 286 7.83 7.06 18.23
N ILE A 287 8.95 7.04 17.52
CA ILE A 287 9.14 7.66 16.22
C ILE A 287 9.20 6.55 15.16
N ALA A 288 8.11 6.35 14.41
CA ALA A 288 8.03 5.33 13.37
C ALA A 288 8.38 5.90 11.99
N LEU A 289 9.53 5.48 11.46
CA LEU A 289 10.02 5.96 10.17
C LEU A 289 9.29 5.31 8.98
N GLN A 290 9.33 6.02 7.86
CA GLN A 290 8.89 5.55 6.54
C GLN A 290 10.11 5.39 5.62
N PRO A 291 10.04 4.59 4.54
CA PRO A 291 11.15 4.38 3.60
C PRO A 291 11.35 5.59 2.68
N LEU A 292 11.37 6.78 3.28
CA LEU A 292 11.65 8.07 2.68
C LEU A 292 13.17 8.32 2.62
N SER A 293 13.55 9.39 1.91
CA SER A 293 14.97 9.74 1.75
C SER A 293 15.70 9.90 3.08
N HIS A 294 16.99 9.57 3.10
CA HIS A 294 17.82 9.74 4.29
C HIS A 294 17.78 11.17 4.81
N ARG A 295 17.76 12.18 3.92
CA ARG A 295 17.64 13.59 4.28
C ARG A 295 16.34 13.88 5.03
N PHE A 296 15.21 13.33 4.58
CA PHE A 296 13.92 13.50 5.25
C PHE A 296 13.94 12.90 6.65
N ASN A 297 14.35 11.62 6.76
CA ASN A 297 14.38 10.91 8.04
C ASN A 297 15.38 11.53 9.03
N LYS A 298 16.57 11.95 8.56
CA LYS A 298 17.55 12.69 9.37
C LYS A 298 16.94 13.98 9.92
N ARG A 299 16.26 14.76 9.07
CA ARG A 299 15.62 16.01 9.48
C ARG A 299 14.53 15.75 10.53
N MET A 300 13.65 14.78 10.31
CA MET A 300 12.60 14.40 11.26
C MET A 300 13.19 14.06 12.63
N ILE A 301 14.16 13.13 12.68
CA ILE A 301 14.81 12.72 13.93
C ILE A 301 15.45 13.93 14.61
N LYS A 302 16.25 14.73 13.89
CA LYS A 302 16.96 15.86 14.49
C LYS A 302 16.05 16.95 15.01
N THR A 303 14.96 17.26 14.31
CA THR A 303 13.95 18.21 14.79
C THR A 303 13.34 17.75 16.11
N ILE A 304 13.04 16.46 16.23
CA ILE A 304 12.40 15.89 17.43
C ILE A 304 13.42 15.76 18.58
N GLU A 305 14.65 15.32 18.31
CA GLU A 305 15.73 15.26 19.31
C GLU A 305 16.05 16.63 19.89
N ALA A 306 16.18 17.66 19.04
CA ALA A 306 16.47 19.03 19.50
C ALA A 306 15.36 19.57 20.43
N ALA A 307 14.09 19.23 20.16
CA ALA A 307 12.99 19.60 21.04
C ALA A 307 13.00 18.82 22.37
N ALA A 308 13.42 17.54 22.33
CA ALA A 308 13.43 16.66 23.49
C ALA A 308 14.62 16.91 24.44
N GLU A 309 15.71 17.54 23.96
CA GLU A 309 16.93 17.77 24.74
C GLU A 309 16.66 18.51 26.06
N LYS A 310 15.81 19.54 26.02
CA LYS A 310 15.35 20.32 27.19
C LYS A 310 14.63 19.46 28.25
N PHE A 311 14.17 18.28 27.87
CA PHE A 311 13.38 17.36 28.68
C PHE A 311 14.02 15.97 28.81
N SER A 312 15.33 15.84 28.52
CA SER A 312 16.05 14.56 28.45
C SER A 312 16.02 13.70 29.73
N LYS A 313 15.78 14.33 30.89
CA LYS A 313 15.55 13.64 32.18
C LYS A 313 14.18 12.98 32.28
N HIS A 314 13.19 13.48 31.53
CA HIS A 314 11.78 13.04 31.59
C HIS A 314 11.32 12.31 30.33
N LEU A 315 12.09 12.35 29.23
CA LEU A 315 11.73 11.72 27.96
C LEU A 315 12.72 10.65 27.53
N HIS A 316 12.21 9.63 26.85
CA HIS A 316 12.99 8.70 26.04
C HIS A 316 12.39 8.59 24.64
N LEU A 317 13.24 8.66 23.62
CA LEU A 317 12.84 8.55 22.22
C LEU A 317 13.20 7.16 21.70
N THR A 318 12.24 6.48 21.08
CA THR A 318 12.48 5.22 20.37
C THR A 318 12.25 5.43 18.89
N VAL A 319 13.28 5.32 18.07
CA VAL A 319 13.19 5.40 16.60
C VAL A 319 13.09 3.99 16.03
N LYS A 320 11.95 3.66 15.41
CA LYS A 320 11.73 2.38 14.73
C LYS A 320 12.00 2.51 13.23
N LEU A 321 12.87 1.63 12.70
CA LEU A 321 13.12 1.53 11.26
C LEU A 321 11.94 0.90 10.51
N HIS A 322 11.73 1.33 9.26
CA HIS A 322 10.86 0.64 8.31
C HIS A 322 11.54 -0.67 7.81
N PRO A 323 10.80 -1.75 7.48
CA PRO A 323 11.38 -3.00 6.96
C PRO A 323 12.36 -2.81 5.80
N ALA A 324 12.10 -1.82 4.94
CA ALA A 324 12.93 -1.49 3.77
C ALA A 324 14.13 -0.58 4.06
N GLN A 325 14.46 -0.30 5.34
CA GLN A 325 15.53 0.63 5.73
C GLN A 325 16.67 -0.06 6.48
N SER A 326 17.90 0.39 6.21
CA SER A 326 19.09 0.06 7.02
C SER A 326 19.37 1.14 8.05
N GLY A 327 19.72 0.71 9.27
CA GLY A 327 20.00 1.60 10.39
C GLY A 327 21.40 2.23 10.38
N HIS A 328 22.35 1.74 9.59
CA HIS A 328 23.77 2.09 9.74
C HIS A 328 24.03 3.60 9.67
N ARG A 329 23.43 4.30 8.71
CA ARG A 329 23.57 5.76 8.57
C ARG A 329 22.81 6.55 9.64
N LEU A 330 21.72 6.00 10.17
CA LEU A 330 20.90 6.67 11.18
C LEU A 330 21.50 6.54 12.58
N ARG A 331 22.19 5.43 12.88
CA ARG A 331 22.94 5.26 14.14
C ARG A 331 23.97 6.36 14.36
N LYS A 332 24.58 6.89 13.30
CA LYS A 332 25.59 7.95 13.36
C LYS A 332 25.02 9.33 13.70
N ILE A 333 23.70 9.50 13.69
CA ILE A 333 23.06 10.81 13.92
C ILE A 333 22.21 10.85 15.18
N ILE A 334 21.87 9.73 15.83
CA ILE A 334 21.05 9.75 17.05
C ILE A 334 21.88 10.15 18.27
N THR A 335 21.23 10.66 19.31
CA THR A 335 21.84 10.94 20.62
C THR A 335 21.60 9.75 21.57
N PRO A 336 22.59 8.85 21.82
CA PRO A 336 22.33 7.55 22.47
C PRO A 336 21.81 7.62 23.91
N LYS A 337 22.09 8.71 24.64
CA LYS A 337 21.60 8.90 26.01
C LYS A 337 20.07 9.09 26.10
N MET A 338 19.44 9.53 25.01
CA MET A 338 18.02 9.87 24.96
C MET A 338 17.25 9.08 23.91
N THR A 339 17.94 8.60 22.86
CA THR A 339 17.34 7.99 21.68
C THR A 339 17.84 6.57 21.47
N THR A 340 16.92 5.61 21.43
CA THR A 340 17.18 4.22 21.01
C THR A 340 16.76 4.03 19.56
N LEU A 341 17.62 3.42 18.74
CA LEU A 341 17.26 3.03 17.37
C LEU A 341 17.00 1.53 17.29
N LEU A 342 15.78 1.15 16.91
CA LEU A 342 15.37 -0.24 16.80
C LEU A 342 15.27 -0.68 15.32
N PRO A 343 15.97 -1.77 14.93
CA PRO A 343 15.72 -2.45 13.68
C PRO A 343 14.26 -2.90 13.56
N HIS A 344 13.76 -3.05 12.33
CA HIS A 344 12.46 -3.65 12.12
C HIS A 344 12.44 -5.10 12.65
N GLY A 345 11.38 -5.46 13.37
CA GLY A 345 11.17 -6.82 13.89
C GLY A 345 11.95 -7.15 15.16
N SER A 346 12.78 -6.25 15.71
CA SER A 346 13.52 -6.52 16.96
C SER A 346 12.64 -6.54 18.20
N VAL A 347 11.54 -5.79 18.18
CA VAL A 347 10.49 -5.75 19.21
C VAL A 347 9.14 -5.75 18.49
N PRO A 348 8.13 -6.50 18.99
CA PRO A 348 6.79 -6.43 18.42
C PRO A 348 6.24 -5.00 18.40
N LEU A 349 5.57 -4.63 17.30
CA LEU A 349 5.09 -3.26 17.12
C LEU A 349 4.07 -2.86 18.19
N TYR A 350 3.17 -3.77 18.56
CA TYR A 350 2.14 -3.51 19.57
C TYR A 350 2.77 -3.21 20.92
N ASP A 351 3.80 -3.95 21.32
CA ASP A 351 4.51 -3.70 22.58
C ASP A 351 5.14 -2.30 22.58
N LEU A 352 5.70 -1.85 21.45
CA LEU A 352 6.25 -0.49 21.31
C LEU A 352 5.17 0.59 21.40
N ILE A 353 4.01 0.37 20.78
CA ILE A 353 2.89 1.32 20.81
C ILE A 353 2.27 1.37 22.21
N GLU A 354 2.07 0.23 22.86
CA GLU A 354 1.53 0.14 24.22
C GLU A 354 2.41 0.84 25.25
N GLN A 355 3.74 0.74 25.09
CA GLN A 355 4.72 1.45 25.92
C GLN A 355 4.77 2.95 25.64
N ALA A 356 4.38 3.40 24.44
CA ALA A 356 4.45 4.80 24.07
C ALA A 356 3.40 5.65 24.81
N ASP A 357 3.81 6.81 25.31
CA ASP A 357 2.94 7.91 25.71
C ASP A 357 2.57 8.80 24.52
N LEU A 358 3.38 8.76 23.45
CA LEU A 358 3.17 9.52 22.21
C LEU A 358 3.78 8.79 21.02
N VAL A 359 3.06 8.76 19.89
CA VAL A 359 3.57 8.22 18.62
C VAL A 359 3.74 9.35 17.61
N VAL A 360 4.89 9.38 16.93
CA VAL A 360 5.20 10.31 15.85
C VAL A 360 5.51 9.51 14.59
N THR A 361 4.83 9.80 13.49
CA THR A 361 5.10 9.19 12.18
C THR A 361 4.80 10.16 11.05
N SER A 362 5.24 9.90 9.82
CA SER A 362 4.85 10.75 8.69
C SER A 362 3.48 10.34 8.13
N PHE A 363 3.33 9.09 7.66
CA PHE A 363 2.09 8.54 7.11
C PHE A 363 2.01 7.01 7.24
N SER A 364 2.46 6.44 8.36
CA SER A 364 2.47 4.99 8.58
C SER A 364 1.14 4.42 9.09
N THR A 365 0.87 3.13 8.81
CA THR A 365 -0.16 2.35 9.54
C THR A 365 0.08 2.35 11.04
N VAL A 366 1.33 2.50 11.49
CA VAL A 366 1.67 2.63 12.92
C VAL A 366 0.88 3.75 13.59
N GLY A 367 0.65 4.87 12.89
CA GLY A 367 -0.17 5.96 13.43
C GLY A 367 -1.64 5.56 13.59
N TYR A 368 -2.17 4.77 12.67
CA TYR A 368 -3.54 4.28 12.76
C TYR A 368 -3.70 3.21 13.85
N GLU A 369 -2.76 2.26 13.92
CA GLU A 369 -2.71 1.24 14.97
C GLU A 369 -2.59 1.88 16.37
N ALA A 370 -1.79 2.95 16.49
CA ALA A 370 -1.69 3.73 17.72
C ALA A 370 -3.01 4.39 18.12
N LEU A 371 -3.73 5.01 17.19
CA LEU A 371 -5.04 5.60 17.46
C LEU A 371 -6.09 4.55 17.86
N LEU A 372 -6.05 3.36 17.25
CA LEU A 372 -6.92 2.24 17.66
C LEU A 372 -6.65 1.82 19.11
N LEU A 373 -5.39 1.85 19.54
CA LEU A 373 -4.96 1.59 20.91
C LEU A 373 -5.12 2.80 21.85
N GLY A 374 -5.78 3.88 21.41
CA GLY A 374 -6.02 5.09 22.21
C GLY A 374 -4.76 5.90 22.51
N LYS A 375 -3.68 5.71 21.74
CA LYS A 375 -2.43 6.45 21.89
C LYS A 375 -2.48 7.75 21.07
N PRO A 376 -1.96 8.87 21.61
CA PRO A 376 -1.91 10.11 20.86
C PRO A 376 -0.88 10.03 19.73
N VAL A 377 -1.23 10.58 18.57
CA VAL A 377 -0.42 10.52 17.35
C VAL A 377 -0.19 11.90 16.75
N ILE A 378 1.06 12.17 16.39
CA ILE A 378 1.45 13.34 15.61
C ILE A 378 2.01 12.92 14.28
N TYR A 379 1.55 13.62 13.24
CA TYR A 379 2.04 13.42 11.91
C TYR A 379 3.16 14.42 11.58
N TYR A 380 4.35 13.92 11.25
CA TYR A 380 5.46 14.72 10.72
C TYR A 380 5.15 15.10 9.27
N SER A 381 4.25 16.08 9.13
CA SER A 381 3.71 16.58 7.87
C SER A 381 3.34 18.05 8.03
N ASN A 382 3.33 18.79 6.92
CA ASN A 382 2.70 20.11 6.85
C ASN A 382 1.29 20.05 6.25
N ASN A 383 0.82 18.86 5.88
CA ASN A 383 -0.42 18.67 5.17
C ASN A 383 -1.33 17.69 5.91
N PRO A 384 -2.50 18.14 6.40
CA PRO A 384 -3.48 17.31 7.06
C PRO A 384 -4.35 16.44 6.12
N SER A 385 -4.37 16.71 4.81
CA SER A 385 -5.33 16.08 3.87
C SER A 385 -5.13 14.57 3.67
N PHE A 386 -4.02 14.00 4.12
CA PHE A 386 -3.67 12.59 3.89
C PHE A 386 -4.40 11.58 4.78
N PHE A 387 -5.16 12.04 5.78
CA PHE A 387 -5.66 11.20 6.86
C PHE A 387 -7.18 11.13 6.89
N TYR A 388 -7.78 10.62 5.81
CA TYR A 388 -9.24 10.49 5.62
C TYR A 388 -9.95 9.72 6.75
N PHE A 389 -9.20 8.91 7.50
CA PHE A 389 -9.70 8.07 8.60
C PHE A 389 -9.79 8.80 9.95
N LEU A 390 -9.34 10.05 10.05
CA LEU A 390 -9.38 10.82 11.30
C LEU A 390 -10.69 11.58 11.48
N LYS A 391 -11.22 11.56 12.70
CA LYS A 391 -12.42 12.31 13.09
C LYS A 391 -12.16 13.80 13.12
N ASN A 392 -11.04 14.16 13.73
CA ASN A 392 -10.59 15.54 13.88
C ASN A 392 -9.42 15.82 12.93
N ASN A 393 -9.09 17.10 12.76
CA ASN A 393 -7.88 17.46 12.04
C ASN A 393 -6.66 16.77 12.66
N PRO A 394 -5.78 16.15 11.84
CA PRO A 394 -4.55 15.56 12.34
C PRO A 394 -3.71 16.63 13.03
N VAL A 395 -3.13 16.27 14.17
CA VAL A 395 -2.08 17.10 14.77
C VAL A 395 -0.80 16.89 13.98
N CYS A 396 -0.34 17.96 13.34
CA CYS A 396 0.82 17.96 12.45
C CYS A 396 1.96 18.80 13.03
N GLY A 397 3.21 18.32 12.89
CA GLY A 397 4.38 19.04 13.40
C GLY A 397 5.65 18.79 12.59
N THR A 398 6.30 19.86 12.14
CA THR A 398 7.60 19.77 11.44
C THR A 398 8.66 20.71 11.98
N LYS A 399 8.31 21.57 12.94
CA LYS A 399 9.21 22.54 13.57
C LYS A 399 9.49 22.17 15.02
N GLN A 400 10.71 22.41 15.48
CA GLN A 400 11.17 22.12 16.85
C GLN A 400 10.22 22.71 17.91
N VAL A 401 9.84 23.99 17.78
CA VAL A 401 8.97 24.69 18.74
C VAL A 401 7.61 24.00 18.94
N GLN A 402 7.09 23.34 17.90
CA GLN A 402 5.82 22.59 18.02
C GLN A 402 5.99 21.37 18.93
N TYR A 403 7.10 20.64 18.77
CA TYR A 403 7.44 19.50 19.61
C TYR A 403 7.79 19.92 21.04
N GLU A 404 8.46 21.06 21.24
CA GLU A 404 8.77 21.57 22.59
C GLU A 404 7.50 21.85 23.39
N ARG A 405 6.51 22.52 22.79
CA ARG A 405 5.20 22.80 23.43
C ARG A 405 4.48 21.51 23.79
N LEU A 406 4.49 20.55 22.87
CA LEU A 406 3.88 19.25 23.09
C LEU A 406 4.54 18.49 24.23
N PHE A 407 5.87 18.37 24.22
CA PHE A 407 6.61 17.66 25.24
C PHE A 407 6.43 18.28 26.61
N LYS A 408 6.42 19.62 26.70
CA LYS A 408 6.08 20.33 27.93
C LYS A 408 4.70 19.92 28.45
N SER A 409 3.67 19.88 27.59
CA SER A 409 2.32 19.46 28.01
C SER A 409 2.27 18.01 28.47
N LEU A 410 2.88 17.09 27.70
CA LEU A 410 2.90 15.66 27.98
C LEU A 410 3.53 15.35 29.35
N ILE A 411 4.54 16.14 29.74
CA ILE A 411 5.23 15.99 31.02
C ILE A 411 4.43 16.61 32.16
N LEU A 412 3.89 17.82 31.97
CA LEU A 412 3.28 18.58 33.07
C LEU A 412 1.87 18.12 33.43
N THR A 413 1.05 17.80 32.43
CA THR A 413 -0.39 17.58 32.64
C THR A 413 -0.77 16.11 32.61
N ASN A 414 0.17 15.23 32.23
CA ASN A 414 -0.12 13.85 31.80
C ASN A 414 -1.18 13.74 30.69
N ASP A 415 -1.63 14.87 30.15
CA ASP A 415 -2.57 14.98 29.04
C ASP A 415 -1.78 15.33 27.78
N SER A 416 -2.10 14.63 26.70
CA SER A 416 -1.57 14.99 25.40
C SER A 416 -2.48 16.09 24.83
N LEU A 417 -1.92 17.20 24.37
CA LEU A 417 -2.66 18.20 23.56
C LEU A 417 -3.25 17.61 22.26
N VAL A 418 -2.99 16.33 22.01
CA VAL A 418 -3.36 15.59 20.81
C VAL A 418 -4.71 14.91 21.04
N LYS A 419 -5.78 15.63 20.75
CA LYS A 419 -7.15 15.09 20.73
C LYS A 419 -7.50 14.56 19.32
N THR A 420 -6.66 13.68 18.79
CA THR A 420 -6.93 13.02 17.50
C THR A 420 -7.49 11.63 17.77
N ASN A 421 -8.65 11.33 17.18
CA ASN A 421 -9.24 10.00 17.19
C ASN A 421 -9.55 9.57 15.75
N VAL A 422 -9.64 8.26 15.53
CA VAL A 422 -10.24 7.70 14.32
C VAL A 422 -11.74 8.07 14.26
N ARG A 423 -12.31 8.24 13.06
CA ARG A 423 -13.78 8.30 12.88
C ARG A 423 -14.33 6.98 13.45
N ASP A 424 -15.30 7.05 14.36
CA ASP A 424 -15.64 6.01 15.35
C ASP A 424 -16.03 4.62 14.77
N ASP A 425 -16.16 4.51 13.45
CA ASP A 425 -16.50 3.33 12.64
C ASP A 425 -15.43 2.21 12.56
N LEU A 426 -14.52 2.11 13.53
CA LEU A 426 -13.50 1.03 13.58
C LEU A 426 -13.46 0.26 14.90
N LYS A 427 -13.86 0.89 16.01
CA LYS A 427 -13.92 0.21 17.32
C LYS A 427 -15.11 -0.74 17.42
N ASP A 428 -16.23 -0.39 16.79
CA ASP A 428 -17.48 -1.18 16.82
C ASP A 428 -17.58 -2.25 15.73
N TYR A 429 -16.80 -2.15 14.65
CA TYR A 429 -16.87 -3.10 13.53
C TYR A 429 -16.14 -4.42 13.79
N GLY A 430 -15.42 -4.53 14.90
CA GLY A 430 -14.91 -5.79 15.46
C GLY A 430 -15.99 -6.85 15.66
N GLN A 431 -17.27 -6.47 15.73
CA GLN A 431 -18.39 -7.39 15.96
C GLN A 431 -19.45 -7.45 14.84
N LYS A 432 -19.52 -6.47 13.91
CA LYS A 432 -20.63 -6.39 12.93
C LYS A 432 -20.25 -6.53 11.45
N ALA A 433 -18.99 -6.35 11.05
CA ALA A 433 -18.58 -6.56 9.66
C ALA A 433 -18.39 -8.06 9.35
N PRO A 434 -18.83 -8.56 8.18
CA PRO A 434 -18.51 -9.92 7.76
C PRO A 434 -16.98 -10.08 7.68
N GLY A 435 -16.48 -11.17 8.24
CA GLY A 435 -15.09 -11.55 8.14
C GLY A 435 -14.68 -11.86 6.69
N LEU A 436 -13.38 -11.94 6.45
CA LEU A 436 -12.82 -12.32 5.15
C LEU A 436 -13.39 -13.67 4.66
N GLU A 437 -13.70 -14.56 5.60
CA GLU A 437 -14.36 -15.86 5.43
C GLU A 437 -15.56 -15.79 4.49
N TYR A 438 -16.40 -14.76 4.64
CA TYR A 438 -17.63 -14.59 3.88
C TYR A 438 -17.36 -14.45 2.37
N TYR A 439 -16.27 -13.74 2.02
CA TYR A 439 -15.90 -13.50 0.62
C TYR A 439 -15.08 -14.65 0.02
N LEU A 440 -14.48 -15.50 0.85
CA LEU A 440 -13.73 -16.66 0.40
C LEU A 440 -14.63 -17.83 0.00
N ARG A 441 -15.73 -18.04 0.74
CA ARG A 441 -16.81 -18.96 0.33
C ARG A 441 -17.39 -18.53 -1.02
#